data_AF-A0A7X3ZJT5-F1
#
_entry.id   AF-A0A7X3ZJT5-F1
#
_cell.length_a   1.000
_cell.length_b   1.000
_cell.length_c   1.000
_cell.angle_alpha   90.00
_cell.angle_beta   90.00
_cell.angle_gamma   90.00
#
_symmetry.space_group_name_H-M   'P 1'
#
loop_
_entity.id
_entity.type
_entity.pdbx_description
1 polymer ?
#
loop_
_entity_poly.entity_id
_entity_poly.type
_entity_poly.pdbx_seq_one_letter_code
_entity_poly.pdbx_strand_id
1 'polypeptide(L)'
;MRTITYNEVHALVTKLPESKLPLAYRLLYSLTAEDSESPQAEFMQLSADERRSLLSQQAEKMKDHYEQTADERAEWQAGDFVDESKTR
;
A
#
# COMPACT_ATOMS: atom_id res chain seq x y z
N MET A 1 23.18 22.05 -12.75
CA MET A 1 23.17 20.87 -11.86
C MET A 1 23.67 19.68 -12.67
N ARG A 2 24.61 18.88 -12.15
CA ARG A 2 25.04 17.65 -12.83
C ARG A 2 24.02 16.57 -12.52
N THR A 3 23.33 16.07 -13.54
CA THR A 3 22.39 14.96 -13.41
C THR A 3 23.21 13.68 -13.28
N ILE A 4 23.15 13.04 -12.12
CA ILE A 4 23.82 11.75 -11.91
C ILE A 4 23.02 10.70 -12.68
N THR A 5 23.70 9.96 -13.55
CA THR A 5 23.07 8.94 -14.40
C THR A 5 23.10 7.56 -13.75
N TYR A 6 22.13 6.70 -14.11
CA TYR A 6 22.07 5.32 -13.65
C TYR A 6 23.41 4.57 -13.81
N ASN A 7 24.12 4.82 -14.93
CA ASN A 7 25.40 4.18 -15.22
C ASN A 7 26.48 4.54 -14.20
N GLU A 8 26.49 5.78 -13.71
CA GLU A 8 27.45 6.24 -12.70
C GLU A 8 27.16 5.63 -11.34
N VAL A 9 25.88 5.52 -10.97
CA VAL A 9 25.45 4.85 -9.73
C VAL A 9 25.76 3.35 -9.79
N HIS A 10 25.45 2.69 -10.90
CA HIS A 10 25.72 1.27 -11.11
C HIS A 10 27.22 0.98 -11.01
N ALA A 11 28.07 1.80 -11.65
CA ALA A 11 29.53 1.65 -11.57
C ALA A 11 30.09 1.80 -10.15
N LEU A 12 29.46 2.61 -9.29
CA LEU A 12 29.82 2.75 -7.88
C LEU A 12 29.38 1.55 -7.06
N VAL A 13 28.15 1.06 -7.28
CA VAL A 13 27.61 -0.11 -6.57
C VAL A 13 28.42 -1.37 -6.87
N THR A 14 28.84 -1.57 -8.12
CA THR A 14 29.69 -2.72 -8.51
C THR A 14 31.08 -2.72 -7.87
N LYS A 15 31.55 -1.59 -7.32
CA LYS A 15 32.84 -1.50 -6.61
C LYS A 15 32.72 -1.79 -5.12
N LEU A 16 31.51 -1.94 -4.60
CA LEU A 16 31.27 -2.21 -3.19
C LEU A 16 31.30 -3.71 -2.91
N PRO A 17 31.82 -4.14 -1.75
CA PRO A 17 31.68 -5.52 -1.31
C PRO A 17 30.20 -5.84 -1.03
N GLU A 18 29.78 -7.07 -1.31
CA GLU A 18 28.37 -7.50 -1.21
C GLU A 18 27.74 -7.21 0.16
N SER A 19 28.52 -7.30 1.23
CA SER A 19 28.08 -7.01 2.60
C SER A 19 27.66 -5.54 2.83
N LYS A 20 28.07 -4.62 1.95
CA LYS A 20 27.74 -3.19 2.01
C LYS A 20 26.66 -2.78 1.02
N LEU A 21 26.23 -3.67 0.12
CA LEU A 21 25.15 -3.42 -0.84
C LEU A 21 23.82 -3.04 -0.17
N PRO A 22 23.39 -3.66 0.95
CA PRO A 22 22.15 -3.27 1.63
C PRO A 22 22.17 -1.83 2.14
N LEU A 23 23.33 -1.34 2.59
CA LEU A 23 23.49 0.03 3.07
C LEU A 23 23.50 1.04 1.92
N ALA A 24 24.19 0.72 0.83
CA ALA A 24 24.21 1.55 -0.37
C ALA A 24 22.82 1.68 -0.99
N TYR A 25 22.06 0.57 -1.03
CA TYR A 25 20.67 0.59 -1.51
C TYR A 25 19.78 1.49 -0.65
N ARG A 26 19.86 1.38 0.68
CA ARG A 26 19.08 2.24 1.60
C ARG A 26 19.41 3.72 1.42
N LEU A 27 20.69 4.05 1.27
CA LEU A 27 21.13 5.43 1.04
C LEU A 27 20.60 5.97 -0.29
N LEU A 28 20.76 5.20 -1.38
CA LEU A 28 20.26 5.59 -2.70
C LEU A 28 18.74 5.77 -2.68
N TYR A 29 18.02 4.85 -2.03
CA TYR A 29 16.58 4.94 -1.85
C TYR A 29 16.16 6.20 -1.08
N SER A 30 16.83 6.53 0.03
CA SER A 30 16.56 7.75 0.80
C SER A 30 16.85 9.05 0.04
N LEU A 31 17.74 9.01 -0.96
CA LEU A 31 18.07 10.16 -1.80
C LEU A 31 17.12 10.33 -2.98
N THR A 32 16.43 9.26 -3.39
CA THR A 32 15.46 9.26 -4.50
C THR A 32 14.01 9.28 -4.03
N ALA A 33 13.75 9.05 -2.75
CA ALA A 33 12.44 9.25 -2.16
C ALA A 33 12.16 10.76 -2.09
N GLU A 34 11.79 11.36 -3.22
CA GLU A 34 10.86 12.48 -3.19
C GLU A 34 9.61 12.00 -2.45
N ASP A 35 9.14 12.79 -1.50
CA ASP A 35 7.98 12.57 -0.60
C ASP A 35 6.79 11.87 -1.29
N SER A 36 6.90 10.56 -1.43
CA SER A 36 5.89 9.64 -1.91
C SER A 36 6.11 8.36 -1.14
N GLU A 37 6.03 8.50 0.18
CA GLU A 37 5.82 7.37 1.07
C GLU A 37 4.46 6.77 0.69
N SER A 38 4.50 5.76 -0.18
CA SER A 38 3.32 4.94 -0.38
C SER A 38 2.94 4.37 0.99
N PRO A 39 1.66 4.39 1.40
CA PRO A 39 1.22 3.84 2.69
C PRO A 39 1.68 2.39 2.90
N GLN A 40 1.90 1.66 1.81
CA GLN A 40 2.47 0.31 1.82
C GLN A 40 3.95 0.28 2.24
N ALA A 41 4.75 1.27 1.86
CA ALA A 41 6.16 1.37 2.25
C ALA A 41 6.30 1.67 3.75
N GLU A 42 5.46 2.55 4.31
CA GLU A 42 5.40 2.81 5.76
C GLU A 42 4.95 1.57 6.53
N PHE A 43 3.91 0.88 6.04
CA PHE A 43 3.43 -0.35 6.66
C PHE A 43 4.51 -1.43 6.70
N MET A 44 5.34 -1.54 5.66
CA MET A 44 6.44 -2.52 5.60
C MET A 44 7.64 -2.18 6.48
N GLN A 45 7.74 -0.94 6.97
CA GLN A 45 8.75 -0.53 7.95
C GLN A 45 8.37 -0.90 9.38
N LEU A 46 7.10 -1.20 9.65
CA LEU A 46 6.62 -1.62 10.96
C LEU A 46 7.12 -3.02 11.35
N SER A 47 7.30 -3.23 12.64
CA SER A 47 7.59 -4.57 13.18
C SER A 47 6.46 -5.56 12.87
N ALA A 48 6.75 -6.85 12.97
CA ALA A 48 5.75 -7.89 12.69
C ALA A 48 4.52 -7.80 13.62
N ASP A 49 4.73 -7.40 14.88
CA ASP A 49 3.67 -7.27 15.87
C ASP A 49 2.79 -6.05 15.62
N GLU A 50 3.40 -4.91 15.26
CA GLU A 50 2.67 -3.70 14.87
C GLU A 50 1.81 -3.94 13.61
N ARG A 51 2.37 -4.63 12.61
CA ARG A 51 1.62 -5.03 11.41
C ARG A 51 0.43 -5.93 11.74
N ARG A 52 0.63 -6.92 12.63
CA ARG A 52 -0.47 -7.79 13.07
C ARG A 52 -1.56 -7.01 13.79
N SER A 53 -1.19 -6.10 14.69
CA SER A 53 -2.15 -5.27 15.42
C SER A 53 -2.99 -4.41 14.47
N LEU A 54 -2.37 -3.76 13.49
CA LEU A 54 -3.06 -2.95 12.49
C LEU A 54 -4.00 -3.79 11.61
N LEU A 55 -3.54 -4.94 11.12
CA LEU A 55 -4.37 -5.83 10.31
C LEU A 55 -5.56 -6.39 11.09
N SER A 56 -5.38 -6.73 12.37
CA SER A 56 -6.49 -7.18 13.22
C SER A 56 -7.53 -6.09 13.44
N GLN A 57 -7.11 -4.85 13.68
CA GLN A 57 -8.03 -3.71 13.81
C GLN A 57 -8.79 -3.42 12.51
N GLN A 58 -8.11 -3.56 11.37
CA GLN A 58 -8.74 -3.38 10.06
C GLN A 58 -9.75 -4.50 9.77
N ALA A 59 -9.44 -5.74 10.16
CA ALA A 59 -10.34 -6.88 10.02
C ALA A 59 -11.62 -6.73 10.85
N GLU A 60 -11.50 -6.28 12.11
CA GLU A 60 -12.66 -5.97 12.97
C GLU A 60 -13.55 -4.88 12.33
N LYS A 61 -12.97 -3.76 11.91
CA LYS A 61 -13.72 -2.69 11.23
C LYS A 61 -14.42 -3.16 9.97
N MET A 62 -13.77 -4.03 9.19
CA MET A 62 -14.39 -4.61 8.00
C MET A 62 -15.57 -5.49 8.38
N LYS A 63 -15.42 -6.34 9.40
CA LYS A 63 -16.50 -7.19 9.89
C LYS A 63 -17.70 -6.36 10.32
N ASP A 64 -17.50 -5.31 11.12
CA ASP A 64 -18.57 -4.41 11.56
C ASP A 64 -19.28 -3.75 10.37
N HIS A 65 -18.53 -3.30 9.37
CA HIS A 65 -19.09 -2.75 8.14
C HIS A 65 -19.90 -3.79 7.35
N TYR A 66 -19.43 -5.04 7.29
CA TYR A 66 -20.16 -6.14 6.64
C TYR A 66 -21.44 -6.51 7.39
N GLU A 67 -21.47 -6.39 8.72
CA GLU A 67 -22.68 -6.60 9.51
C GLU A 67 -23.68 -5.45 9.31
N GLN A 68 -23.20 -4.20 9.30
CA GLN A 68 -24.05 -3.01 9.10
C GLN A 68 -24.68 -2.96 7.70
N THR A 69 -23.93 -3.34 6.66
CA THR A 69 -24.39 -3.30 5.27
C THR A 69 -25.07 -4.60 4.83
N ALA A 70 -25.40 -5.50 5.76
CA ALA A 70 -25.96 -6.80 5.42
C ALA A 70 -27.30 -6.69 4.67
N ASP A 71 -28.19 -5.81 5.16
CA ASP A 71 -29.52 -5.61 4.58
C ASP A 71 -29.44 -4.89 3.22
N GLU A 72 -28.67 -3.81 3.12
CA GLU A 72 -28.42 -3.11 1.85
C GLU A 72 -27.81 -4.07 0.81
N ARG A 73 -26.89 -4.94 1.23
CA ARG A 73 -26.28 -5.93 0.32
C ARG A 73 -27.30 -6.98 -0.10
N ALA A 74 -28.20 -7.39 0.79
CA ALA A 74 -29.29 -8.29 0.44
C ALA A 74 -30.25 -7.65 -0.57
N GLU A 75 -30.58 -6.36 -0.42
CA GLU A 75 -31.39 -5.59 -1.39
C GLU A 75 -30.69 -5.48 -2.75
N TRP A 76 -29.40 -5.11 -2.79
CA TRP A 76 -28.61 -5.05 -4.02
C TRP A 76 -28.44 -6.42 -4.69
N GLN A 77 -28.35 -7.51 -3.91
CA GLN A 77 -28.20 -8.88 -4.43
C GLN A 77 -29.52 -9.54 -4.81
N ALA A 78 -30.65 -9.11 -4.23
CA ALA A 78 -31.98 -9.64 -4.56
C ALA A 78 -32.43 -9.25 -5.97
N GLY A 79 -31.85 -8.19 -6.56
CA GLY A 79 -32.10 -7.79 -7.94
C GLY A 79 -33.50 -7.23 -8.19
N ASP A 80 -34.27 -6.95 -7.14
CA ASP A 80 -35.60 -6.34 -7.22
C ASP A 80 -35.48 -4.80 -7.27
N PHE A 81 -34.84 -4.31 -8.32
CA PHE A 81 -34.95 -2.89 -8.67
C PHE A 81 -36.33 -2.70 -9.32
N VAL A 82 -37.35 -2.44 -8.49
CA VAL A 82 -38.65 -2.01 -9.01
C VAL A 82 -38.45 -0.67 -9.71
N ASP A 83 -38.39 -0.72 -11.04
CA ASP A 83 -38.34 0.45 -11.90
C ASP A 83 -39.72 1.14 -11.83
N GLU A 84 -39.88 2.11 -10.93
CA GLU A 84 -41.05 2.99 -10.82
C GLU A 84 -41.17 3.96 -12.02
N SER A 85 -40.81 3.54 -13.23
CA SER A 85 -40.93 4.33 -14.46
C SER A 85 -42.00 3.79 -15.40
N LYS A 86 -43.24 3.63 -14.91
CA LYS A 86 -44.42 3.53 -15.81
C LYS A 86 -45.72 3.93 -15.12
N THR A 87 -45.93 5.24 -15.01
CA THR A 87 -47.29 5.80 -15.03
C THR A 87 -47.30 7.01 -15.95
N ARG A 88 -47.80 6.79 -17.17
CA ARG A 88 -48.25 7.84 -18.09
C ARG A 88 -49.69 7.54 -18.47
#